data_AF-A0A5R9EYB3-F1
#
_entry.id   AF-A0A5R9EYB3-F1
#
_cell.length_a   1.000
_cell.length_b   1.000
_cell.length_c   1.000
_cell.angle_alpha   90.00
_cell.angle_beta   90.00
_cell.angle_gamma   90.00
#
_symmetry.space_group_name_H-M   'P 1'
#
loop_
_entity.id
_entity.type
_entity.pdbx_description
1 polymer ?
#
loop_
_entity_poly.entity_id
_entity_poly.type
_entity_poly.pdbx_seq_one_letter_code
_entity_poly.pdbx_strand_id
1 'polypeptide(L)'
;MEKRICKTCGTQYEGSPIECPICLDERQYVGHNGQEWTTLREMKEKRFENEFTKIEPNLVSIQTSPEFAISQRALLIQTEEGNFLWDCVSFIDDKTAEEIDKLGGLDGIYISHPHYYSSMVEWAERFDCEVYVHENDQEWIMRPDKRVRTWSGKELKVTDSITVIQAGGHFDGSAVLHWTGGAAGEGVLLTGDTIYVVPDREWVSFMYSYPNLIPLAESEIETIVDRVEPYHFERIYGAWPNSIVKSNAKQSIKRSAERYLLHSKEKTRS
;
A
#
# COMPACT_ATOMS: atom_id res chain seq x y z
N MET A 1 -19.61 -15.34 -12.80
CA MET A 1 -18.67 -14.89 -13.85
C MET A 1 -17.30 -14.71 -13.21
N GLU A 2 -16.22 -15.10 -13.89
CA GLU A 2 -14.86 -14.82 -13.40
C GLU A 2 -14.64 -13.31 -13.28
N LYS A 3 -14.05 -12.89 -12.16
CA LYS A 3 -13.74 -11.48 -11.86
C LYS A 3 -12.53 -11.03 -12.68
N ARG A 4 -12.64 -9.88 -13.33
CA ARG A 4 -11.56 -9.33 -14.16
C ARG A 4 -10.57 -8.54 -13.31
N ILE A 5 -9.28 -8.69 -13.62
CA ILE A 5 -8.18 -7.97 -13.01
C ILE A 5 -7.53 -7.11 -14.09
N CYS A 6 -7.38 -5.82 -13.85
CA CYS A 6 -6.65 -4.93 -14.77
C CYS A 6 -5.17 -5.34 -14.75
N LYS A 7 -4.56 -5.60 -15.92
CA LYS A 7 -3.14 -5.98 -15.98
C LYS A 7 -2.18 -4.85 -15.61
N THR A 8 -2.62 -3.59 -15.68
CA THR A 8 -1.78 -2.41 -15.38
C THR A 8 -1.76 -2.09 -13.89
N CYS A 9 -2.92 -1.85 -13.27
CA CYS A 9 -2.99 -1.50 -11.83
C CYS A 9 -3.25 -2.70 -10.90
N GLY A 10 -3.61 -3.86 -11.44
CA GLY A 10 -3.87 -5.07 -10.64
C GLY A 10 -5.20 -5.09 -9.88
N THR A 11 -6.03 -4.04 -9.98
CA THR A 11 -7.34 -4.01 -9.31
C THR A 11 -8.31 -5.00 -9.94
N GLN A 12 -9.03 -5.74 -9.09
CA GLN A 12 -10.09 -6.67 -9.45
C GLN A 12 -11.47 -5.98 -9.46
N TYR A 13 -12.31 -6.35 -10.42
CA TYR A 13 -13.63 -5.78 -10.65
C TYR A 13 -14.73 -6.83 -10.47
N GLU A 14 -15.91 -6.40 -10.02
CA GLU A 14 -17.06 -7.29 -9.85
C GLU A 14 -17.54 -7.92 -11.18
N GLY A 15 -17.44 -7.16 -12.28
CA GLY A 15 -17.92 -7.54 -13.61
C GLY A 15 -16.84 -7.57 -14.68
N SER A 16 -17.27 -7.35 -15.93
CA SER A 16 -16.38 -7.14 -17.09
C SER A 16 -16.35 -5.65 -17.43
N PRO A 17 -15.51 -4.84 -16.76
CA PRO A 17 -15.38 -3.43 -17.07
C PRO A 17 -14.95 -3.22 -18.53
N ILE A 18 -15.53 -2.20 -19.17
CA ILE A 18 -15.05 -1.72 -20.48
C ILE A 18 -13.76 -0.92 -20.26
N GLU A 19 -13.76 -0.08 -19.22
CA GLU A 19 -12.65 0.77 -18.85
C GLU A 19 -12.26 0.57 -17.38
N CYS A 20 -10.98 0.75 -17.06
CA CYS A 20 -10.42 0.80 -15.71
C CYS A 20 -10.37 2.25 -15.22
N PRO A 21 -11.28 2.71 -14.33
CA PRO A 21 -11.28 4.09 -13.84
C PRO A 21 -9.99 4.45 -13.11
N ILE A 22 -9.40 3.50 -12.39
CA ILE A 22 -8.12 3.68 -11.70
C ILE A 22 -6.99 4.01 -12.68
N CYS A 23 -6.93 3.34 -13.85
CA CYS A 23 -5.91 3.63 -14.87
C CYS A 23 -6.20 4.89 -15.69
N LEU A 24 -7.46 5.37 -15.70
CA LEU A 24 -7.84 6.62 -16.36
C LEU A 24 -7.61 7.84 -15.47
N ASP A 25 -7.47 7.62 -14.17
CA ASP A 25 -7.07 8.66 -13.23
C ASP A 25 -5.60 9.08 -13.46
N GLU A 26 -5.32 10.38 -13.34
CA GLU A 26 -3.99 10.98 -13.56
C GLU A 26 -2.92 10.54 -12.54
N ARG A 27 -3.32 9.88 -11.45
CA ARG A 27 -2.42 9.24 -10.49
C ARG A 27 -1.89 7.90 -10.97
N GLN A 28 -2.43 7.39 -12.08
CA GLN A 28 -2.01 6.17 -12.75
C GLN A 28 -1.89 6.40 -14.26
N TYR A 29 -1.84 5.33 -15.04
CA TYR A 29 -1.75 5.37 -16.49
C TYR A 29 -2.47 4.17 -17.12
N VAL A 30 -2.84 4.33 -18.38
CA VAL A 30 -3.24 3.22 -19.25
C VAL A 30 -1.98 2.56 -19.79
N GLY A 31 -1.91 1.22 -19.70
CA GLY A 31 -0.78 0.46 -20.23
C GLY A 31 -0.51 0.75 -21.71
N HIS A 32 0.75 0.59 -22.14
CA HIS A 32 1.17 0.94 -23.51
C HIS A 32 0.43 0.19 -24.63
N ASN A 33 -0.16 -0.96 -24.32
CA ASN A 33 -0.99 -1.75 -25.25
C ASN A 33 -2.49 -1.46 -25.10
N GLY A 34 -2.86 -0.40 -24.39
CA GLY A 34 -4.23 -0.14 -23.95
C GLY A 34 -4.58 -0.87 -22.66
N GLN A 35 -5.87 -0.90 -22.35
CA GLN A 35 -6.37 -1.60 -21.16
C GLN A 35 -6.56 -3.09 -21.45
N GLU A 36 -5.82 -3.91 -20.70
CA GLU A 36 -5.87 -5.36 -20.79
C GLU A 36 -6.37 -5.96 -19.48
N TRP A 37 -7.05 -7.10 -19.60
CA TRP A 37 -7.67 -7.79 -18.49
C TRP A 37 -7.11 -9.21 -18.35
N THR A 38 -7.05 -9.71 -17.13
CA THR A 38 -6.75 -11.10 -16.79
C THR A 38 -7.73 -11.60 -15.72
N THR A 39 -7.58 -12.84 -15.27
CA THR A 39 -8.30 -13.47 -14.17
C THR A 39 -7.31 -14.22 -13.27
N LEU A 40 -7.70 -14.56 -12.04
CA LEU A 40 -6.88 -15.43 -11.18
C LEU A 40 -6.58 -16.78 -11.84
N ARG A 41 -7.54 -17.36 -12.55
CA ARG A 41 -7.35 -18.61 -13.30
C ARG A 41 -6.26 -18.46 -14.37
N GLU A 42 -6.32 -17.42 -15.19
CA GLU A 42 -5.30 -17.16 -16.21
C GLU A 42 -3.91 -16.88 -15.60
N MET A 43 -3.85 -16.21 -14.44
CA MET A 43 -2.59 -16.04 -13.71
C MET A 43 -2.05 -17.39 -13.21
N LYS A 44 -2.91 -18.27 -12.67
CA LYS A 44 -2.52 -19.63 -12.27
C LYS A 44 -2.02 -20.47 -13.46
N GLU A 45 -2.69 -20.39 -14.60
CA GLU A 45 -2.28 -21.06 -15.85
C GLU A 45 -0.91 -20.56 -16.35
N LYS A 46 -0.61 -19.27 -16.14
CA LYS A 46 0.68 -18.65 -16.43
C LYS A 46 1.75 -18.88 -15.36
N ARG A 47 1.44 -19.67 -14.33
CA ARG A 47 2.36 -20.04 -13.24
C ARG A 47 2.88 -18.84 -12.45
N PHE A 48 2.02 -17.87 -12.21
CA PHE A 48 2.31 -16.90 -11.15
C PHE A 48 2.38 -17.61 -9.80
N GLU A 49 3.25 -17.13 -8.93
CA GLU A 49 3.38 -17.55 -7.54
C GLU A 49 3.67 -16.34 -6.64
N ASN A 50 3.47 -16.46 -5.33
CA ASN A 50 3.90 -15.44 -4.38
C ASN A 50 5.18 -15.87 -3.67
N GLU A 51 6.16 -14.98 -3.66
CA GLU A 51 7.43 -15.13 -2.95
C GLU A 51 7.34 -14.48 -1.57
N PHE A 52 7.77 -15.20 -0.54
CA PHE A 52 7.74 -14.77 0.85
C PHE A 52 9.15 -14.47 1.34
N THR A 53 9.39 -13.24 1.82
CA THR A 53 10.69 -12.82 2.36
C THR A 53 10.51 -12.22 3.74
N LYS A 54 11.14 -12.83 4.75
CA LYS A 54 11.23 -12.21 6.09
C LYS A 54 12.16 -11.01 6.04
N ILE A 55 11.61 -9.81 6.24
CA ILE A 55 12.35 -8.54 6.13
C ILE A 55 12.63 -7.89 7.49
N GLU A 56 11.92 -8.33 8.53
CA GLU A 56 12.13 -7.98 9.93
C GLU A 56 11.57 -9.10 10.83
N PRO A 57 11.97 -9.28 12.12
CA PRO A 57 11.19 -10.11 13.04
C PRO A 57 9.70 -9.72 12.98
N ASN A 58 8.84 -10.72 12.78
CA ASN A 58 7.39 -10.57 12.68
C ASN A 58 6.88 -9.68 11.53
N LEU A 59 7.71 -9.46 10.49
CA LEU A 59 7.32 -8.78 9.25
C LEU A 59 7.76 -9.58 8.03
N VAL A 60 6.79 -9.99 7.22
CA VAL A 60 7.01 -10.79 6.00
C VAL A 60 6.52 -10.02 4.78
N SER A 61 7.39 -9.88 3.79
CA SER A 61 7.06 -9.36 2.46
C SER A 61 6.49 -10.47 1.59
N ILE A 62 5.38 -10.19 0.90
CA ILE A 62 4.74 -11.09 -0.06
C ILE A 62 4.69 -10.39 -1.42
N GLN A 63 5.37 -10.94 -2.43
CA GLN A 63 5.43 -10.34 -3.78
C GLN A 63 5.08 -11.39 -4.84
N THR A 64 4.28 -11.00 -5.82
CA THR A 64 3.92 -11.88 -6.95
C THR A 64 5.06 -11.97 -7.96
N SER A 65 5.35 -13.20 -8.42
CA SER A 65 6.40 -13.54 -9.39
C SER A 65 5.82 -14.43 -10.51
N PRO A 66 6.09 -14.16 -11.81
CA PRO A 66 6.80 -12.99 -12.32
C PRO A 66 6.08 -11.68 -11.98
N GLU A 67 6.74 -10.54 -12.20
CA GLU A 67 6.17 -9.22 -11.88
C GLU A 67 4.79 -9.04 -12.53
N PHE A 68 3.85 -8.51 -11.76
CA PHE A 68 2.49 -8.23 -12.19
C PHE A 68 2.08 -6.81 -11.81
N ALA A 69 1.28 -6.16 -12.65
CA ALA A 69 0.80 -4.80 -12.44
C ALA A 69 1.95 -3.83 -12.11
N ILE A 70 1.91 -3.19 -10.94
CA ILE A 70 2.92 -2.22 -10.50
C ILE A 70 4.07 -2.87 -9.69
N SER A 71 4.16 -4.21 -9.69
CA SER A 71 5.19 -5.01 -9.01
C SER A 71 5.28 -4.74 -7.50
N GLN A 72 4.16 -4.37 -6.88
CA GLN A 72 4.09 -4.11 -5.45
C GLN A 72 4.21 -5.39 -4.61
N ARG A 73 4.53 -5.22 -3.33
CA ARG A 73 4.41 -6.25 -2.29
C ARG A 73 3.29 -5.91 -1.30
N ALA A 74 2.73 -6.94 -0.68
CA ALA A 74 2.00 -6.82 0.58
C ALA A 74 2.93 -7.11 1.77
N LEU A 75 2.61 -6.59 2.95
CA LEU A 75 3.39 -6.79 4.17
C LEU A 75 2.52 -7.44 5.25
N LEU A 76 2.89 -8.65 5.65
CA LEU A 76 2.24 -9.37 6.74
C LEU A 76 2.94 -9.05 8.07
N ILE A 77 2.19 -8.46 9.01
CA ILE A 77 2.63 -8.12 10.36
C ILE A 77 2.07 -9.17 11.32
N GLN A 78 2.93 -9.75 12.16
CA GLN A 78 2.52 -10.71 13.17
C GLN A 78 2.63 -10.08 14.57
N THR A 79 1.54 -10.12 15.34
CA THR A 79 1.48 -9.61 16.71
C THR A 79 0.88 -10.65 17.65
N GLU A 80 0.94 -10.44 18.96
CA GLU A 80 0.25 -11.31 19.94
C GLU A 80 -1.28 -11.18 19.84
N GLU A 81 -1.78 -10.08 19.28
CA GLU A 81 -3.21 -9.76 19.14
C GLU A 81 -3.80 -10.24 17.81
N GLY A 82 -2.95 -10.69 16.88
CA GLY A 82 -3.34 -11.16 15.55
C GLY A 82 -2.32 -10.86 14.45
N ASN A 83 -2.65 -11.32 13.25
CA ASN A 83 -1.89 -11.14 12.03
C ASN A 83 -2.62 -10.21 11.07
N PHE A 84 -1.92 -9.18 10.57
CA PHE A 84 -2.53 -8.14 9.74
C PHE A 84 -1.76 -7.97 8.44
N LEU A 85 -2.50 -7.91 7.33
CA LEU A 85 -1.91 -7.62 6.03
C LEU A 85 -2.01 -6.12 5.75
N TRP A 86 -0.87 -5.50 5.47
CA TRP A 86 -0.78 -4.13 4.96
C TRP A 86 -0.61 -4.14 3.45
N ASP A 87 -1.48 -3.41 2.76
CA ASP A 87 -1.66 -3.46 1.31
C ASP A 87 -1.99 -4.87 0.79
N CYS A 88 -2.18 -5.04 -0.51
CA CYS A 88 -2.57 -6.32 -1.10
C CYS A 88 -1.94 -6.54 -2.48
N VAL A 89 -1.77 -7.81 -2.86
CA VAL A 89 -1.36 -8.23 -4.20
C VAL A 89 -2.49 -8.96 -4.93
N SER A 90 -2.47 -8.95 -6.27
CA SER A 90 -3.58 -9.47 -7.07
C SER A 90 -3.65 -10.98 -7.13
N PHE A 91 -2.53 -11.70 -6.95
CA PHE A 91 -2.50 -13.14 -7.05
C PHE A 91 -2.68 -13.79 -5.67
N ILE A 92 -3.58 -14.76 -5.59
CA ILE A 92 -3.74 -15.67 -4.45
C ILE A 92 -4.08 -17.06 -4.96
N ASP A 93 -3.47 -18.08 -4.35
CA ASP A 93 -3.70 -19.48 -4.61
C ASP A 93 -3.59 -20.31 -3.32
N ASP A 94 -3.87 -21.61 -3.41
CA ASP A 94 -3.84 -22.51 -2.25
C ASP A 94 -2.45 -22.56 -1.60
N LYS A 95 -1.37 -22.53 -2.40
CA LYS A 95 0.02 -22.52 -1.90
C LYS A 95 0.30 -21.25 -1.08
N THR A 96 -0.07 -20.08 -1.61
CA THR A 96 0.05 -18.80 -0.89
C THR A 96 -0.71 -18.87 0.43
N ALA A 97 -1.93 -19.41 0.40
CA ALA A 97 -2.77 -19.45 1.57
C ALA A 97 -2.26 -20.44 2.63
N GLU A 98 -1.74 -21.60 2.22
CA GLU A 98 -1.06 -22.54 3.13
C GLU A 98 0.17 -21.91 3.81
N GLU A 99 0.97 -21.11 3.10
CA GLU A 99 2.11 -20.40 3.71
C GLU A 99 1.65 -19.37 4.74
N ILE A 100 0.56 -18.65 4.50
CA ILE A 100 -0.02 -17.69 5.45
C ILE A 100 -0.64 -18.43 6.65
N ASP A 101 -1.33 -19.55 6.43
CA ASP A 101 -1.90 -20.37 7.51
C ASP A 101 -0.79 -20.90 8.44
N LYS A 102 0.39 -21.27 7.90
CA LYS A 102 1.58 -21.62 8.71
C LYS A 102 2.12 -20.46 9.55
N LEU A 103 1.87 -19.22 9.13
CA LEU A 103 2.21 -18.00 9.87
C LEU A 103 1.11 -17.57 10.84
N GLY A 104 -0.02 -18.28 10.89
CA GLY A 104 -1.14 -18.04 11.81
C GLY A 104 -2.40 -17.45 11.18
N GLY A 105 -2.49 -17.36 9.84
CA GLY A 105 -3.65 -16.80 9.15
C GLY A 105 -3.64 -15.26 9.11
N LEU A 106 -4.80 -14.65 8.81
CA LEU A 106 -5.02 -13.19 8.83
C LEU A 106 -6.27 -12.86 9.65
N ASP A 107 -6.16 -11.84 10.51
CA ASP A 107 -7.25 -11.28 11.30
C ASP A 107 -7.84 -10.02 10.65
N GLY A 108 -7.09 -9.36 9.76
CA GLY A 108 -7.58 -8.21 9.00
C GLY A 108 -6.63 -7.74 7.91
N ILE A 109 -7.18 -7.05 6.92
CA ILE A 109 -6.44 -6.44 5.81
C ILE A 109 -6.65 -4.93 5.86
N TYR A 110 -5.58 -4.15 5.84
CA TYR A 110 -5.61 -2.70 5.84
C TYR A 110 -4.85 -2.20 4.62
N ILE A 111 -5.48 -1.33 3.83
CA ILE A 111 -4.90 -0.90 2.56
C ILE A 111 -4.65 0.59 2.57
N SER A 112 -3.48 0.99 2.10
CA SER A 112 -3.03 2.39 2.08
C SER A 112 -3.93 3.27 1.22
N HIS A 113 -4.21 2.88 -0.03
CA HIS A 113 -4.99 3.65 -1.02
C HIS A 113 -5.30 2.79 -2.29
N PRO A 114 -6.06 3.30 -3.27
CA PRO A 114 -6.65 2.53 -4.37
C PRO A 114 -5.72 1.66 -5.20
N HIS A 115 -4.46 2.05 -5.42
CA HIS A 115 -3.51 1.28 -6.22
C HIS A 115 -3.17 -0.09 -5.61
N TYR A 116 -3.47 -0.28 -4.33
CA TYR A 116 -3.15 -1.49 -3.57
C TYR A 116 -4.40 -2.33 -3.25
N TYR A 117 -5.59 -1.95 -3.75
CA TYR A 117 -6.84 -2.70 -3.53
C TYR A 117 -6.79 -4.10 -4.18
N SER A 118 -6.06 -4.23 -5.29
CA SER A 118 -5.68 -5.52 -5.88
C SER A 118 -6.85 -6.51 -5.97
N SER A 119 -6.69 -7.71 -5.39
CA SER A 119 -7.72 -8.74 -5.25
C SER A 119 -8.19 -8.86 -3.80
N MET A 120 -8.23 -7.77 -3.03
CA MET A 120 -8.45 -7.76 -1.57
C MET A 120 -9.64 -8.59 -1.10
N VAL A 121 -10.71 -8.67 -1.89
CA VAL A 121 -11.89 -9.47 -1.53
C VAL A 121 -11.61 -10.98 -1.63
N GLU A 122 -10.82 -11.45 -2.60
CA GLU A 122 -10.41 -12.86 -2.69
C GLU A 122 -9.56 -13.27 -1.48
N TRP A 123 -8.67 -12.37 -1.05
CA TRP A 123 -7.88 -12.55 0.18
C TRP A 123 -8.79 -12.60 1.42
N ALA A 124 -9.67 -11.62 1.57
CA ALA A 124 -10.61 -11.56 2.69
C ALA A 124 -11.56 -12.76 2.75
N GLU A 125 -12.01 -13.26 1.60
CA GLU A 125 -12.80 -14.49 1.49
C GLU A 125 -11.99 -15.72 1.89
N ARG A 126 -10.73 -15.83 1.47
CA ARG A 126 -9.86 -16.99 1.79
C ARG A 126 -9.51 -17.09 3.27
N PHE A 127 -9.35 -15.96 3.96
CA PHE A 127 -8.96 -15.92 5.37
C PHE A 127 -10.11 -15.58 6.32
N ASP A 128 -11.33 -15.41 5.80
CA ASP A 128 -12.53 -15.02 6.54
C ASP A 128 -12.34 -13.79 7.45
N CYS A 129 -11.68 -12.77 6.92
CA CYS A 129 -11.41 -11.51 7.60
C CYS A 129 -12.03 -10.31 6.88
N GLU A 130 -11.95 -9.14 7.49
CA GLU A 130 -12.42 -7.89 6.90
C GLU A 130 -11.28 -7.09 6.24
N VAL A 131 -11.64 -6.27 5.24
CA VAL A 131 -10.75 -5.31 4.60
C VAL A 131 -11.14 -3.91 5.02
N TYR A 132 -10.18 -3.09 5.41
CA TYR A 132 -10.38 -1.71 5.83
C TYR A 132 -9.72 -0.76 4.84
N VAL A 133 -10.53 0.14 4.28
CA VAL A 133 -10.10 1.24 3.41
C VAL A 133 -10.64 2.58 3.94
N HIS A 134 -9.97 3.69 3.67
CA HIS A 134 -10.44 4.99 4.16
C HIS A 134 -11.70 5.45 3.39
N GLU A 135 -12.66 6.10 4.06
CA GLU A 135 -13.92 6.54 3.46
C GLU A 135 -13.77 7.52 2.30
N ASN A 136 -12.71 8.33 2.32
CA ASN A 136 -12.42 9.28 1.24
C ASN A 136 -12.08 8.56 -0.08
N ASP A 137 -11.66 7.30 -0.02
CA ASP A 137 -11.31 6.53 -1.22
C ASP A 137 -12.41 5.53 -1.61
N GLN A 138 -13.59 5.59 -0.97
CA GLN A 138 -14.65 4.59 -1.16
C GLN A 138 -15.16 4.50 -2.62
N GLU A 139 -15.07 5.58 -3.38
CA GLU A 139 -15.46 5.60 -4.79
C GLU A 139 -14.57 4.71 -5.66
N TRP A 140 -13.35 4.41 -5.18
CA TRP A 140 -12.37 3.57 -5.87
C TRP A 140 -12.57 2.07 -5.61
N ILE A 141 -13.60 1.67 -4.86
CA ILE A 141 -13.94 0.28 -4.60
C ILE A 141 -14.61 -0.35 -5.84
N MET A 142 -13.80 -0.93 -6.72
CA MET A 142 -14.24 -1.51 -7.99
C MET A 142 -14.89 -2.91 -7.88
N ARG A 143 -14.69 -3.57 -6.73
CA ARG A 143 -15.38 -4.81 -6.36
C ARG A 143 -15.97 -4.63 -4.96
N PRO A 144 -17.25 -4.21 -4.84
CA PRO A 144 -17.91 -4.13 -3.55
C PRO A 144 -18.09 -5.54 -2.97
N ASP A 145 -17.94 -5.66 -1.65
CA ASP A 145 -18.24 -6.86 -0.88
C ASP A 145 -18.58 -6.47 0.56
N LYS A 146 -19.38 -7.30 1.25
CA LYS A 146 -19.75 -7.06 2.66
C LYS A 146 -18.56 -7.08 3.62
N ARG A 147 -17.42 -7.66 3.23
CA ARG A 147 -16.16 -7.70 3.98
C ARG A 147 -15.36 -6.41 3.86
N VAL A 148 -15.65 -5.57 2.86
CA VAL A 148 -14.98 -4.28 2.69
C VAL A 148 -15.67 -3.26 3.58
N ARG A 149 -14.92 -2.73 4.54
CA ARG A 149 -15.32 -1.71 5.50
C ARG A 149 -14.60 -0.41 5.19
N THR A 150 -15.33 0.69 5.30
CA THR A 150 -14.74 2.01 5.33
C THR A 150 -14.45 2.41 6.77
N TRP A 151 -13.34 3.12 6.98
CA TRP A 151 -13.06 3.82 8.24
C TRP A 151 -12.90 5.31 7.98
N SER A 152 -13.15 6.11 9.02
CA SER A 152 -13.22 7.57 8.96
C SER A 152 -12.24 8.21 9.94
N GLY A 153 -11.78 9.41 9.62
CA GLY A 153 -11.00 10.24 10.53
C GLY A 153 -9.49 10.13 10.28
N LYS A 154 -8.71 10.62 11.25
CA LYS A 154 -7.25 10.78 11.08
C LYS A 154 -6.45 9.52 11.40
N GLU A 155 -7.02 8.65 12.21
CA GLU A 155 -6.38 7.41 12.64
C GLU A 155 -7.42 6.33 12.95
N LEU A 156 -7.01 5.09 12.76
CA LEU A 156 -7.72 3.89 13.15
C LEU A 156 -6.80 3.06 14.03
N LYS A 157 -7.14 2.92 15.31
CA LYS A 157 -6.43 2.02 16.22
C LYS A 157 -6.85 0.58 15.90
N VAL A 158 -5.89 -0.23 15.43
CA VAL A 158 -6.12 -1.64 15.07
C VAL A 158 -5.90 -2.53 16.28
N THR A 159 -4.76 -2.35 16.94
CA THR A 159 -4.43 -3.01 18.20
C THR A 159 -3.69 -2.05 19.13
N ASP A 160 -3.18 -2.51 20.28
CA ASP A 160 -2.31 -1.68 21.12
C ASP A 160 -0.96 -1.34 20.47
N SER A 161 -0.51 -2.14 19.49
CA SER A 161 0.76 -1.93 18.80
C SER A 161 0.64 -1.43 17.36
N ILE A 162 -0.56 -1.43 16.77
CA ILE A 162 -0.79 -1.04 15.37
C ILE A 162 -1.82 0.08 15.28
N THR A 163 -1.44 1.15 14.57
CA THR A 163 -2.33 2.27 14.22
C THR A 163 -2.19 2.59 12.74
N VAL A 164 -3.33 2.70 12.03
CA VAL A 164 -3.37 3.20 10.65
C VAL A 164 -3.64 4.70 10.69
N ILE A 165 -2.90 5.49 9.95
CA ILE A 165 -2.91 6.96 9.97
C ILE A 165 -3.28 7.46 8.58
N GLN A 166 -4.35 8.25 8.47
CA GLN A 166 -4.70 8.93 7.23
C GLN A 166 -3.73 10.10 7.02
N ALA A 167 -2.85 9.96 6.04
CA ALA A 167 -1.82 10.92 5.69
C ALA A 167 -2.25 11.85 4.54
N GLY A 168 -3.09 11.37 3.63
CA GLY A 168 -3.54 12.10 2.44
C GLY A 168 -2.45 12.24 1.38
N GLY A 169 -2.65 13.19 0.46
CA GLY A 169 -1.69 13.56 -0.57
C GLY A 169 -1.84 12.74 -1.85
N HIS A 170 -1.32 11.51 -1.89
CA HIS A 170 -1.41 10.69 -3.11
C HIS A 170 -2.88 10.40 -3.49
N PHE A 171 -3.69 10.05 -2.49
CA PHE A 171 -5.15 10.07 -2.51
C PHE A 171 -5.66 10.75 -1.25
N ASP A 172 -6.90 11.25 -1.28
CA ASP A 172 -7.52 11.88 -0.11
C ASP A 172 -7.65 10.90 1.08
N GLY A 173 -7.80 9.60 0.82
CA GLY A 173 -7.80 8.55 1.82
C GLY A 173 -6.45 7.87 2.06
N SER A 174 -5.37 8.31 1.39
CA SER A 174 -4.05 7.69 1.53
C SER A 174 -3.62 7.57 2.98
N ALA A 175 -3.19 6.37 3.35
CA ALA A 175 -2.83 6.02 4.72
C ALA A 175 -1.45 5.37 4.81
N VAL A 176 -0.87 5.45 6.01
CA VAL A 176 0.34 4.74 6.42
C VAL A 176 0.05 3.95 7.69
N LEU A 177 0.75 2.85 7.92
CA LEU A 177 0.60 2.03 9.13
C LEU A 177 1.81 2.22 10.04
N HIS A 178 1.55 2.62 11.28
CA HIS A 178 2.54 2.64 12.35
C HIS A 178 2.44 1.37 13.19
N TRP A 179 3.58 0.71 13.39
CA TRP A 179 3.70 -0.48 14.23
C TRP A 179 4.82 -0.30 15.25
N THR A 180 4.46 -0.25 16.53
CA THR A 180 5.40 0.00 17.64
C THR A 180 6.34 -1.18 17.92
N GLY A 181 5.90 -2.41 17.65
CA GLY A 181 6.67 -3.63 17.91
C GLY A 181 7.82 -3.89 16.93
N GLY A 182 7.84 -3.19 15.79
CA GLY A 182 8.92 -3.27 14.82
C GLY A 182 10.19 -2.54 15.28
N ALA A 183 11.27 -2.67 14.53
CA ALA A 183 12.60 -2.12 14.82
C ALA A 183 13.13 -2.47 16.23
N ALA A 184 12.85 -3.69 16.69
CA ALA A 184 13.16 -4.13 18.07
C ALA A 184 12.53 -3.23 19.16
N GLY A 185 11.33 -2.69 18.90
CA GLY A 185 10.60 -1.80 19.80
C GLY A 185 10.79 -0.31 19.49
N GLU A 186 11.65 0.06 18.54
CA GLU A 186 11.84 1.44 18.10
C GLU A 186 10.78 1.91 17.09
N GLY A 187 9.88 1.01 16.67
CA GLY A 187 8.76 1.30 15.78
C GLY A 187 9.13 1.35 14.30
N VAL A 188 8.15 1.04 13.46
CA VAL A 188 8.25 1.10 11.99
C VAL A 188 7.04 1.78 11.39
N LEU A 189 7.24 2.37 10.21
CA LEU A 189 6.18 2.93 9.39
C LEU A 189 6.10 2.18 8.05
N LEU A 190 4.94 1.64 7.72
CA LEU A 190 4.66 1.01 6.43
C LEU A 190 3.91 2.02 5.56
N THR A 191 4.49 2.39 4.43
CA THR A 191 4.09 3.64 3.76
C THR A 191 3.49 3.49 2.37
N GLY A 192 3.46 2.25 1.83
CA GLY A 192 3.15 2.04 0.42
C GLY A 192 4.05 2.93 -0.45
N ASP A 193 3.44 3.79 -1.26
CA ASP A 193 4.08 4.93 -1.94
C ASP A 193 3.57 6.30 -1.45
N THR A 194 2.66 6.38 -0.47
CA THR A 194 2.22 7.66 0.14
C THR A 194 3.41 8.44 0.70
N ILE A 195 4.38 7.72 1.28
CA ILE A 195 5.72 8.23 1.54
C ILE A 195 6.70 7.29 0.84
N TYR A 196 7.18 7.71 -0.33
CA TYR A 196 8.00 6.86 -1.19
C TYR A 196 9.47 6.90 -0.79
N VAL A 197 10.04 5.75 -0.45
CA VAL A 197 11.49 5.62 -0.22
C VAL A 197 12.22 5.63 -1.56
N VAL A 198 13.05 6.65 -1.78
CA VAL A 198 13.82 6.82 -3.03
C VAL A 198 15.10 5.96 -3.02
N PRO A 199 15.80 5.80 -4.17
CA PRO A 199 17.00 4.96 -4.25
C PRO A 199 18.11 5.35 -3.26
N ASP A 200 18.25 6.64 -2.97
CA ASP A 200 19.02 7.09 -1.81
C ASP A 200 18.19 6.88 -0.54
N ARG A 201 18.38 5.71 0.07
CA ARG A 201 17.56 5.15 1.16
C ARG A 201 17.70 5.88 2.50
N GLU A 202 18.36 7.04 2.49
CA GLU A 202 18.31 8.05 3.54
C GLU A 202 17.23 9.11 3.26
N TRP A 203 16.47 9.01 2.18
CA TRP A 203 15.49 10.03 1.80
C TRP A 203 14.18 9.41 1.36
N VAL A 204 13.15 10.26 1.36
CA VAL A 204 11.84 9.95 0.82
C VAL A 204 11.42 11.04 -0.17
N SER A 205 10.34 10.77 -0.91
CA SER A 205 9.69 11.73 -1.80
C SER A 205 8.17 11.66 -1.62
N PHE A 206 7.49 12.69 -2.10
CA PHE A 206 6.03 12.84 -2.03
C PHE A 206 5.55 13.24 -3.43
N MET A 207 4.61 12.49 -3.99
CA MET A 207 4.05 12.79 -5.31
C MET A 207 2.55 12.60 -5.29
N TYR A 208 1.85 13.47 -6.02
CA TYR A 208 0.46 13.24 -6.36
C TYR A 208 0.35 12.06 -7.34
N SER A 209 1.27 11.95 -8.32
CA SER A 209 1.35 10.81 -9.24
C SER A 209 2.80 10.39 -9.47
N TYR A 210 3.19 9.24 -8.94
CA TYR A 210 4.50 8.65 -9.25
C TYR A 210 4.69 8.25 -10.71
N PRO A 211 3.76 7.53 -11.37
CA PRO A 211 3.98 7.11 -12.75
C PRO A 211 4.06 8.28 -13.74
N ASN A 212 3.36 9.38 -13.46
CA ASN A 212 3.35 10.58 -14.31
C ASN A 212 4.24 11.71 -13.78
N LEU A 213 4.95 11.49 -12.67
CA LEU A 213 5.84 12.46 -12.01
C LEU A 213 5.15 13.80 -11.71
N ILE A 214 3.89 13.75 -11.24
CA ILE A 214 3.14 14.93 -10.84
C ILE A 214 3.47 15.26 -9.38
N PRO A 215 4.05 16.43 -9.10
CA PRO A 215 4.43 16.84 -7.75
C PRO A 215 3.20 17.01 -6.86
N LEU A 216 3.37 16.71 -5.58
CA LEU A 216 2.38 17.05 -4.55
C LEU A 216 2.49 18.53 -4.16
N ALA A 217 1.39 19.15 -3.72
CA ALA A 217 1.41 20.53 -3.24
C ALA A 217 2.14 20.67 -1.89
N GLU A 218 2.75 21.83 -1.63
CA GLU A 218 3.49 22.09 -0.37
C GLU A 218 2.65 21.80 0.88
N SER A 219 1.40 22.27 0.89
CA SER A 219 0.49 22.11 2.03
C SER A 219 0.12 20.65 2.32
N GLU A 220 0.11 19.80 1.29
CA GLU A 220 -0.18 18.38 1.45
C GLU A 220 1.05 17.63 2.01
N ILE A 221 2.26 18.01 1.58
CA ILE A 221 3.50 17.50 2.16
C ILE A 221 3.59 17.87 3.64
N GLU A 222 3.30 19.12 3.99
CA GLU A 222 3.23 19.57 5.39
C GLU A 222 2.21 18.75 6.19
N THR A 223 1.03 18.48 5.60
CA THR A 223 -0.01 17.63 6.22
C THR A 223 0.49 16.21 6.49
N ILE A 224 1.19 15.58 5.53
CA ILE A 224 1.76 14.24 5.70
C ILE A 224 2.77 14.23 6.86
N VAL A 225 3.68 15.22 6.90
CA VAL A 225 4.69 15.34 7.96
C VAL A 225 4.01 15.50 9.32
N ASP A 226 3.04 16.41 9.44
CA ASP A 226 2.31 16.67 10.68
C ASP A 226 1.52 15.44 11.16
N ARG A 227 1.01 14.61 10.25
CA ARG A 227 0.26 13.39 10.58
C ARG A 227 1.13 12.31 11.21
N VAL A 228 2.38 12.18 10.76
CA VAL A 228 3.29 11.14 11.27
C VAL A 228 4.19 11.63 12.41
N GLU A 229 4.33 12.94 12.59
CA GLU A 229 5.18 13.54 13.63
C GLU A 229 4.87 13.09 15.07
N PRO A 230 3.61 12.81 15.48
CA PRO A 230 3.35 12.32 16.84
C PRO A 230 3.91 10.90 17.11
N TYR A 231 4.23 10.15 16.07
CA TYR A 231 4.59 8.74 16.16
C TYR A 231 6.11 8.55 16.23
N HIS A 232 6.55 7.53 16.99
CA HIS A 232 7.95 7.15 17.09
C HIS A 232 8.23 5.95 16.19
N PHE A 233 9.14 6.09 15.22
CA PHE A 233 9.52 5.02 14.32
C PHE A 233 10.95 5.24 13.80
N GLU A 234 11.71 4.16 13.73
CA GLU A 234 13.12 4.17 13.33
C GLU A 234 13.32 3.70 11.88
N ARG A 235 12.37 2.91 11.34
CA ARG A 235 12.43 2.40 9.96
C ARG A 235 11.18 2.69 9.15
N ILE A 236 11.34 2.73 7.83
CA ILE A 236 10.25 2.77 6.86
C ILE A 236 10.36 1.56 5.92
N TYR A 237 9.22 0.93 5.64
CA TYR A 237 9.07 -0.09 4.60
C TYR A 237 8.00 0.35 3.60
N GLY A 238 8.41 0.63 2.37
CA GLY A 238 7.52 1.01 1.27
C GLY A 238 7.01 -0.19 0.45
N ALA A 239 6.33 0.13 -0.64
CA ALA A 239 5.63 -0.81 -1.54
C ALA A 239 6.51 -1.74 -2.39
N TRP A 240 7.84 -1.57 -2.41
CA TRP A 240 8.77 -2.43 -3.17
C TRP A 240 9.89 -2.98 -2.28
N PRO A 241 10.47 -4.16 -2.61
CA PRO A 241 11.50 -4.83 -1.79
C PRO A 241 12.67 -3.95 -1.33
N ASN A 242 13.13 -3.03 -2.18
CA ASN A 242 14.29 -2.17 -1.90
C ASN A 242 13.95 -0.80 -1.33
N SER A 243 12.66 -0.45 -1.25
CA SER A 243 12.15 0.81 -0.71
C SER A 243 12.12 0.76 0.81
N ILE A 244 13.31 0.83 1.44
CA ILE A 244 13.46 0.69 2.89
C ILE A 244 14.46 1.72 3.43
N VAL A 245 14.01 2.58 4.35
CA VAL A 245 14.87 3.41 5.22
C VAL A 245 15.18 2.59 6.47
N LYS A 246 16.46 2.26 6.69
CA LYS A 246 16.88 1.32 7.75
C LYS A 246 17.09 1.95 9.12
N SER A 247 17.22 3.27 9.19
CA SER A 247 17.45 4.04 10.42
C SER A 247 17.11 5.52 10.21
N ASN A 248 16.90 6.25 11.30
CA ASN A 248 16.56 7.67 11.31
C ASN A 248 15.36 8.01 10.40
N ALA A 249 14.37 7.12 10.32
CA ALA A 249 13.25 7.25 9.40
C ALA A 249 12.48 8.57 9.57
N LYS A 250 12.17 8.95 10.81
CA LYS A 250 11.48 10.21 11.10
C LYS A 250 12.25 11.42 10.62
N GLN A 251 13.56 11.47 10.89
CA GLN A 251 14.42 12.54 10.38
C GLN A 251 14.53 12.50 8.85
N SER A 252 14.40 11.34 8.22
CA SER A 252 14.42 11.16 6.75
C SER A 252 13.21 11.80 6.10
N ILE A 253 12.02 11.64 6.69
CA ILE A 253 10.80 12.33 6.26
C ILE A 253 10.97 13.84 6.39
N LYS A 254 11.35 14.32 7.59
CA LYS A 254 11.48 15.75 7.87
C LYS A 254 12.46 16.45 6.93
N ARG A 255 13.69 15.93 6.79
CA ARG A 255 14.70 16.54 5.91
C ARG A 255 14.30 16.50 4.43
N SER A 256 13.55 15.48 4.01
CA SER A 256 13.08 15.36 2.63
C SER A 256 12.00 16.40 2.33
N ALA A 257 11.07 16.61 3.26
CA ALA A 257 10.05 17.66 3.15
C ALA A 257 10.69 19.05 3.15
N GLU A 258 11.60 19.35 4.08
CA GLU A 258 12.34 20.62 4.11
C GLU A 258 13.06 20.88 2.78
N ARG A 259 13.75 19.86 2.25
CA ARG A 259 14.42 19.95 0.95
C ARG A 259 13.44 20.24 -0.19
N TYR A 260 12.27 19.62 -0.20
CA TYR A 260 11.25 19.84 -1.22
C TYR A 260 10.71 21.28 -1.18
N LEU A 261 10.35 21.76 0.01
CA LEU A 261 9.81 23.11 0.21
C LEU A 261 10.81 24.21 -0.15
N LEU A 262 12.11 23.99 0.09
CA LEU A 262 13.16 24.92 -0.32
C LEU A 262 13.20 25.09 -1.85
N HIS A 263 13.15 24.00 -2.62
CA HIS A 263 13.21 24.05 -4.09
C HIS A 263 11.91 24.59 -4.73
N SER A 264 10.78 24.50 -4.03
CA SER A 264 9.52 25.08 -4.49
C SER A 264 9.49 26.60 -4.30
N LYS A 265 9.97 27.11 -3.15
CA LYS A 265 9.98 28.55 -2.82
C LYS A 265 10.95 29.39 -3.65
N GLU A 266 12.04 28.79 -4.15
CA GLU A 266 13.05 29.49 -4.96
C GLU A 266 12.53 29.98 -6.33
N LYS A 267 11.38 29.50 -6.81
CA LYS A 267 10.81 29.90 -8.11
C LYS A 267 9.74 31.00 -8.07
N THR A 268 9.32 31.45 -6.89
CA THR A 268 8.43 32.62 -6.74
C THR A 268 9.17 33.96 -6.80
N ARG A 269 10.48 33.97 -7.08
CA ARG A 269 11.29 35.17 -7.32
C ARG A 269 11.68 35.26 -8.80
N SER A 270 10.73 35.67 -9.64
CA SER A 270 11.01 36.31 -10.94
C SER A 270 9.96 37.36 -11.23
#